data_AF-A0A9P8ES66-F1
#
_entry.id   AF-A0A9P8ES66-F1
#
_cell.length_a   1.000
_cell.length_b   1.000
_cell.length_c   1.000
_cell.angle_alpha   90.00
_cell.angle_beta   90.00
_cell.angle_gamma   90.00
#
_symmetry.space_group_name_H-M   'P 1'
#
loop_
_entity.id
_entity.type
_entity.pdbx_description
1 polymer ?
#
loop_
_entity_poly.entity_id
_entity_poly.type
_entity_poly.pdbx_seq_one_letter_code
_entity_poly.pdbx_strand_id
1 'polypeptide(L)'
;MADEDKQPRNRKERRAAAKESGKHPSTATINAAGNIPMAQPDRSGPKGKTLLDIADERTAALQGMMASGQPFEKSLGDGLARDENGRVLLPAKDNNGDDFVMGPGGEAFFLSTSLAMVHFTLDVLVFNQYAQEIDWPAIVQRTIVAYPILFLIVYMMKLEMANRFQTLRQLFCLAVAISSGCYMIYAGNTYDYFAVMKQAPPLGTLWIWSVIEMKLGYALVSIVVDVGFLLWNGYTVF
;
A
#
# COMPACT_ATOMS: atom_id res chain seq x y z
N MET A 1 -39.53 -8.60 48.12
CA MET A 1 -38.28 -7.89 47.80
C MET A 1 -37.56 -8.78 46.81
N ALA A 2 -37.47 -8.34 45.56
CA ALA A 2 -37.07 -9.14 44.41
C ALA A 2 -35.54 -9.20 44.32
N ASP A 3 -34.96 -10.40 44.38
CA ASP A 3 -33.58 -10.62 43.95
C ASP A 3 -33.60 -10.90 42.44
N GLU A 4 -33.21 -9.89 41.67
CA GLU A 4 -32.88 -10.03 40.27
C GLU A 4 -31.59 -10.86 40.14
N ASP A 5 -31.72 -12.10 39.67
CA ASP A 5 -30.59 -12.92 39.24
C ASP A 5 -29.81 -12.20 38.12
N LYS A 6 -28.72 -11.52 38.50
CA LYS A 6 -27.77 -10.90 37.57
C LYS A 6 -27.10 -11.98 36.71
N GLN A 7 -27.67 -12.25 35.55
CA GLN A 7 -27.09 -13.16 34.59
C GLN A 7 -25.81 -12.52 33.99
N PRO A 8 -24.63 -13.17 34.11
CA PRO A 8 -23.36 -12.60 33.68
C PRO A 8 -23.33 -12.33 32.17
N ARG A 9 -23.11 -11.06 31.80
CA ARG A 9 -23.22 -10.55 30.42
C ARG A 9 -22.01 -10.88 29.56
N ASN A 10 -20.86 -11.27 30.14
CA ASN A 10 -19.62 -11.45 29.38
C ASN A 10 -18.99 -12.84 29.58
N ARG A 11 -18.38 -13.41 28.52
CA ARG A 11 -17.74 -14.75 28.51
C ARG A 11 -16.66 -14.89 29.59
N LYS A 12 -15.97 -13.79 29.91
CA LYS A 12 -14.98 -13.74 31.00
C LYS A 12 -15.62 -13.88 32.38
N GLU A 13 -16.73 -13.18 32.63
CA GLU A 13 -17.45 -13.23 33.90
C GLU A 13 -18.09 -14.61 34.13
N ARG A 14 -18.62 -15.21 33.05
CA ARG A 14 -19.13 -16.60 33.09
C ARG A 14 -18.05 -17.61 33.48
N ARG A 15 -16.82 -17.40 33.02
CA ARG A 15 -15.66 -18.26 33.37
C ARG A 15 -15.15 -17.99 34.78
N ALA A 16 -15.20 -16.74 35.25
CA ALA A 16 -14.81 -16.39 36.62
C ALA A 16 -15.79 -16.99 37.65
N ALA A 17 -17.10 -16.82 37.45
CA ALA A 17 -18.12 -17.38 38.33
C ALA A 17 -18.12 -18.92 38.34
N ALA A 18 -17.83 -19.57 37.20
CA ALA A 18 -17.66 -21.02 37.13
C ALA A 18 -16.38 -21.52 37.85
N LYS A 19 -15.38 -20.66 38.00
CA LYS A 19 -14.13 -20.95 38.72
C LYS A 19 -14.28 -20.75 40.23
N GLU A 20 -15.05 -19.75 40.67
CA GLU A 20 -15.37 -19.51 42.09
C GLU A 20 -16.36 -20.52 42.68
N SER A 21 -17.37 -20.95 41.91
CA SER A 21 -18.39 -21.90 42.40
C SER A 21 -17.92 -23.36 42.41
N GLY A 22 -16.75 -23.68 41.84
CA GLY A 22 -16.19 -25.04 41.77
C GLY A 22 -17.03 -26.06 40.98
N LYS A 23 -18.22 -25.67 40.51
CA LYS A 23 -19.16 -26.51 39.74
C LYS A 23 -19.02 -26.18 38.26
N HIS A 24 -17.94 -26.64 37.65
CA HIS A 24 -17.97 -26.84 36.21
C HIS A 24 -18.91 -28.02 35.92
N PRO A 25 -19.94 -27.90 35.08
CA PRO A 25 -20.86 -29.01 34.76
C PRO A 25 -20.15 -30.20 34.10
N SER A 26 -18.93 -29.99 33.60
CA SER A 26 -18.06 -31.02 33.02
C SER A 26 -17.07 -31.65 34.00
N THR A 27 -17.06 -31.25 35.27
CA THR A 27 -16.08 -31.71 36.27
C THR A 27 -16.74 -32.27 37.53
N ALA A 28 -17.92 -32.86 37.41
CA ALA A 28 -18.34 -33.86 38.38
C ALA A 28 -17.50 -35.12 38.10
N THR A 29 -16.72 -35.55 39.08
CA THR A 29 -15.89 -36.76 39.01
C THR A 29 -16.80 -37.97 38.76
N ILE A 30 -16.89 -38.43 37.50
CA ILE A 30 -17.67 -39.61 37.11
C ILE A 30 -16.84 -40.84 37.48
N ASN A 31 -16.86 -41.23 38.76
CA ASN A 31 -16.06 -42.35 39.26
C ASN A 31 -16.78 -43.71 39.21
N ALA A 32 -18.06 -43.75 38.77
CA ALA A 32 -18.80 -44.99 38.50
C ALA A 32 -20.09 -44.69 37.70
N ALA A 33 -20.52 -45.64 36.86
CA ALA A 33 -21.72 -45.51 36.00
C ALA A 33 -23.04 -45.22 36.77
N GLY A 34 -23.11 -45.54 38.07
CA GLY A 34 -24.29 -45.31 38.91
C GLY A 34 -24.49 -43.87 39.40
N ASN A 35 -23.49 -42.99 39.25
CA ASN A 35 -23.57 -41.58 39.70
C ASN A 35 -23.88 -40.60 38.56
N ILE A 36 -24.38 -41.09 37.43
CA ILE A 36 -24.91 -40.23 36.36
C ILE A 36 -26.30 -39.77 36.79
N PRO A 37 -26.53 -38.47 37.08
CA PRO A 37 -27.86 -37.98 37.40
C PRO A 37 -28.77 -38.18 36.19
N MET A 38 -29.66 -39.18 36.25
CA MET A 38 -30.67 -39.50 35.21
C MET A 38 -31.87 -38.54 35.26
N ALA A 39 -31.63 -37.27 35.57
CA ALA A 39 -32.66 -36.25 35.51
C ALA A 39 -32.88 -35.88 34.03
N GLN A 40 -34.09 -36.10 33.53
CA GLN A 40 -34.44 -35.63 32.19
C GLN A 40 -34.34 -34.09 32.18
N PRO A 41 -33.72 -33.49 31.14
CA PRO A 41 -33.70 -32.04 30.98
C PRO A 41 -35.13 -31.50 31.02
N ASP A 42 -35.35 -30.42 31.75
CA ASP A 42 -36.64 -29.73 31.79
C ASP A 42 -37.07 -29.37 30.36
N ARG A 43 -38.16 -30.00 29.90
CA ARG A 43 -38.75 -29.79 28.57
C ARG A 43 -39.87 -28.74 28.59
N SER A 44 -40.07 -28.04 29.71
CA SER A 44 -40.93 -26.87 29.70
C SER A 44 -40.38 -25.87 28.69
N GLY A 45 -41.26 -25.35 27.84
CA GLY A 45 -40.90 -24.49 26.73
C GLY A 45 -40.11 -23.25 27.18
N PRO A 46 -39.52 -22.51 26.22
CA PRO A 46 -38.63 -21.39 26.51
C PRO A 46 -39.29 -20.36 27.42
N LYS A 47 -38.68 -20.08 28.59
CA LYS A 47 -39.17 -19.11 29.59
C LYS A 47 -38.89 -17.64 29.21
N GLY A 48 -38.34 -17.39 28.03
CA GLY A 48 -37.98 -16.08 27.53
C GLY A 48 -38.05 -16.03 26.01
N LYS A 49 -37.76 -14.85 25.44
CA LYS A 49 -37.81 -14.62 23.99
C LYS A 49 -37.07 -15.73 23.25
N THR A 50 -37.77 -16.36 22.31
CA THR A 50 -37.18 -17.42 21.49
C THR A 50 -36.17 -16.81 20.52
N LEU A 51 -35.24 -17.63 20.04
CA LEU A 51 -34.31 -17.18 19.00
C LEU A 51 -35.05 -16.77 17.72
N LEU A 52 -36.25 -17.34 17.48
CA LEU A 52 -37.13 -16.96 16.39
C LEU A 52 -37.68 -15.55 16.61
N ASP A 53 -38.20 -15.26 17.81
CA ASP A 53 -38.69 -13.90 18.13
C ASP A 53 -37.57 -12.85 18.01
N ILE A 54 -36.35 -13.18 18.42
CA ILE A 54 -35.19 -12.29 18.28
C ILE A 54 -34.80 -12.11 16.81
N ALA A 55 -34.88 -13.16 16.00
CA ALA A 55 -34.62 -13.08 14.57
C ALA A 55 -35.66 -12.19 13.87
N ASP A 56 -36.94 -12.36 14.21
CA ASP A 56 -38.06 -11.58 13.67
C ASP A 56 -37.96 -10.10 14.07
N GLU A 57 -37.54 -9.80 15.30
CA GLU A 57 -37.26 -8.43 15.75
C GLU A 57 -36.10 -7.80 14.95
N ARG A 58 -35.05 -8.57 14.65
CA ARG A 58 -33.87 -8.09 13.90
C ARG A 58 -34.18 -7.89 12.42
N THR A 59 -34.94 -8.78 11.79
CA THR A 59 -35.36 -8.64 10.39
C THR A 59 -36.31 -7.46 10.21
N ALA A 60 -37.26 -7.25 11.13
CA ALA A 60 -38.14 -6.09 11.11
C ALA A 60 -37.36 -4.77 11.28
N ALA A 61 -36.37 -4.73 12.18
CA ALA A 61 -35.50 -3.57 12.34
C ALA A 61 -34.66 -3.28 11.08
N LEU A 62 -34.10 -4.33 10.45
CA LEU A 62 -33.37 -4.21 9.17
C LEU A 62 -34.27 -3.70 8.04
N GLN A 63 -35.52 -4.17 7.98
CA GLN A 63 -36.46 -3.74 6.95
C GLN A 63 -36.89 -2.27 7.14
N GLY A 64 -37.09 -1.82 8.38
CA GLY A 64 -37.32 -0.41 8.69
C GLY A 64 -36.14 0.48 8.28
N MET A 65 -34.90 0.03 8.53
CA MET A 65 -33.68 0.74 8.14
C MET A 65 -33.44 0.73 6.62
N MET A 66 -33.86 -0.34 5.92
CA MET A 66 -33.82 -0.44 4.46
C MET A 66 -34.75 0.57 3.79
N ALA A 67 -35.94 0.83 4.36
CA ALA A 67 -36.86 1.86 3.88
C ALA A 67 -36.29 3.29 4.02
N SER A 68 -35.42 3.53 5.00
CA SER A 68 -34.68 4.79 5.18
C SER A 68 -33.41 4.90 4.33
N GLY A 69 -33.11 3.92 3.47
CA GLY A 69 -31.97 3.95 2.55
C GLY A 69 -30.59 3.72 3.19
N GLN A 70 -30.52 3.35 4.47
CA GLN A 70 -29.28 3.00 5.17
C GLN A 70 -29.48 1.72 6.00
N PRO A 71 -29.42 0.54 5.37
CA PRO A 71 -29.67 -0.75 6.05
C PRO A 71 -28.56 -1.17 7.04
N PHE A 72 -27.40 -0.51 7.01
CA PHE A 72 -26.28 -0.80 7.91
C PHE A 72 -25.71 0.51 8.45
N GLU A 73 -25.51 0.58 9.76
CA GLU A 73 -24.76 1.67 10.38
C GLU A 73 -23.34 1.63 9.83
N LYS A 74 -23.04 2.52 8.88
CA LYS A 74 -21.79 2.52 8.10
C LYS A 74 -20.54 2.80 8.95
N SER A 75 -20.73 3.06 10.24
CA SER A 75 -19.71 3.48 11.18
C SER A 75 -20.15 3.09 12.60
N LEU A 76 -19.75 1.91 13.06
CA LEU A 76 -19.75 1.61 14.49
C LEU A 76 -18.52 2.28 15.12
N GLY A 77 -18.50 3.61 15.25
CA GLY A 77 -17.48 4.42 15.95
C GLY A 77 -16.01 4.28 15.55
N ASP A 78 -15.68 3.31 14.68
CA ASP A 78 -14.34 2.81 14.37
C ASP A 78 -13.94 3.11 12.91
N GLY A 79 -14.85 3.72 12.14
CA GLY A 79 -14.57 4.20 10.78
C GLY A 79 -14.33 3.13 9.70
N LEU A 80 -14.60 1.85 9.98
CA LEU A 80 -14.27 0.75 9.06
C LEU A 80 -15.43 0.36 8.13
N ALA A 81 -15.14 0.31 6.82
CA ALA A 81 -16.08 -0.18 5.81
C ALA A 81 -16.21 -1.72 5.87
N ARG A 82 -17.45 -2.22 5.97
CA ARG A 82 -17.77 -3.65 6.03
C ARG A 82 -18.64 -4.08 4.85
N ASP A 83 -18.50 -5.34 4.47
CA ASP A 83 -19.29 -6.06 3.47
C ASP A 83 -20.69 -6.41 4.02
N GLU A 84 -21.59 -6.81 3.13
CA GLU A 84 -22.94 -7.33 3.43
C GLU A 84 -22.92 -8.47 4.48
N ASN A 85 -21.81 -9.19 4.57
CA ASN A 85 -21.58 -10.28 5.52
C ASN A 85 -20.95 -9.83 6.86
N GLY A 86 -20.85 -8.52 7.11
CA GLY A 86 -20.24 -7.95 8.31
C GLY A 86 -18.71 -8.09 8.38
N ARG A 87 -18.09 -8.59 7.30
CA ARG A 87 -16.64 -8.71 7.15
C ARG A 87 -16.05 -7.34 6.82
N VAL A 88 -14.96 -6.99 7.48
CA VAL A 88 -14.24 -5.74 7.22
C VAL A 88 -13.58 -5.86 5.83
N LEU A 89 -14.03 -5.03 4.87
CA LEU A 89 -13.57 -5.10 3.46
C LEU A 89 -12.18 -4.50 3.28
N LEU A 90 -11.88 -3.51 4.11
CA LEU A 90 -10.60 -2.83 4.14
C LEU A 90 -10.05 -3.03 5.54
N PRO A 91 -8.82 -3.56 5.72
CA PRO A 91 -8.23 -3.69 7.05
C PRO A 91 -8.38 -2.36 7.77
N ALA A 92 -8.60 -2.46 9.08
CA ALA A 92 -8.73 -1.28 9.90
C ALA A 92 -7.61 -0.32 9.52
N LYS A 93 -7.95 0.93 9.15
CA LYS A 93 -6.93 1.96 9.09
C LYS A 93 -6.52 2.19 10.54
N ASP A 94 -5.67 1.32 11.05
CA ASP A 94 -5.07 1.50 12.36
C ASP A 94 -4.31 2.82 12.24
N ASN A 95 -4.72 3.80 13.04
CA ASN A 95 -4.03 5.09 13.12
C ASN A 95 -2.70 4.97 13.88
N ASN A 96 -2.27 3.74 14.20
CA ASN A 96 -0.89 3.43 14.55
C ASN A 96 -0.14 3.21 13.23
N GLY A 97 0.79 4.10 12.91
CA GLY A 97 1.49 4.23 11.63
C GLY A 97 2.47 3.10 11.30
N ASP A 98 2.04 1.85 11.49
CA ASP A 98 2.89 0.66 11.54
C ASP A 98 2.62 -0.26 10.33
N ASP A 99 1.54 -0.02 9.58
CA ASP A 99 1.09 -0.90 8.49
C ASP A 99 1.56 -0.48 7.08
N PHE A 100 2.33 0.61 6.95
CA PHE A 100 3.05 0.88 5.71
C PHE A 100 4.43 0.25 5.80
N VAL A 101 4.59 -0.96 5.22
CA VAL A 101 5.83 -1.77 5.31
C VAL A 101 7.10 -1.01 4.89
N MET A 102 6.98 0.07 4.11
CA MET A 102 8.08 0.99 3.84
C MET A 102 7.59 2.42 3.76
N GLY A 103 7.81 3.25 4.79
CA GLY A 103 7.56 4.71 4.75
C GLY A 103 8.17 5.41 3.52
N PRO A 104 7.88 6.70 3.28
CA PRO A 104 8.39 7.43 2.09
C PRO A 104 9.90 7.29 1.86
N GLY A 105 10.68 7.18 2.94
CA GLY A 105 12.12 6.90 2.87
C GLY A 105 12.47 5.49 2.40
N GLY A 106 11.70 4.48 2.79
CA GLY A 106 11.85 3.11 2.34
C GLY A 106 11.56 2.98 0.84
N GLU A 107 10.43 3.51 0.38
CA GLU A 107 10.08 3.53 -1.05
C GLU A 107 11.16 4.25 -1.87
N ALA A 108 11.64 5.40 -1.39
CA ALA A 108 12.71 6.15 -2.04
C ALA A 108 14.03 5.35 -2.11
N PHE A 109 14.38 4.61 -1.06
CA PHE A 109 15.58 3.78 -1.02
C PHE A 109 15.55 2.63 -2.05
N PHE A 110 14.42 1.93 -2.18
CA PHE A 110 14.31 0.85 -3.18
C PHE A 110 14.37 1.41 -4.60
N LEU A 111 13.65 2.50 -4.86
CA LEU A 111 13.65 3.14 -6.18
C LEU A 111 15.03 3.72 -6.51
N SER A 112 15.70 4.38 -5.58
CA SER A 112 17.05 4.92 -5.79
C SER A 112 18.07 3.83 -6.03
N THR A 113 17.99 2.70 -5.32
CA THR A 113 18.87 1.55 -5.53
C THR A 113 18.67 0.95 -6.92
N SER A 114 17.41 0.79 -7.34
CA SER A 114 17.11 0.34 -8.71
C SER A 114 17.61 1.34 -9.76
N LEU A 115 17.47 2.64 -9.54
CA LEU A 115 17.96 3.68 -10.45
C LEU A 115 19.48 3.71 -10.52
N ALA A 116 20.18 3.45 -9.42
CA ALA A 116 21.63 3.35 -9.39
C ALA A 116 22.13 2.15 -10.20
N MET A 117 21.43 1.01 -10.13
CA MET A 117 21.69 -0.14 -11.00
C MET A 117 21.50 0.21 -12.48
N VAL A 118 20.43 0.93 -12.83
CA VAL A 118 20.22 1.42 -14.20
C VAL A 118 21.33 2.39 -14.62
N HIS A 119 21.73 3.32 -13.75
CA HIS A 119 22.81 4.28 -14.04
C HIS A 119 24.13 3.58 -14.33
N PHE A 120 24.51 2.64 -13.47
CA PHE A 120 25.71 1.83 -13.65
C PHE A 120 25.66 1.04 -14.96
N THR A 121 24.50 0.41 -15.24
CA THR A 121 24.33 -0.37 -16.47
C THR A 121 24.42 0.50 -17.71
N LEU A 122 23.76 1.67 -17.72
CA LEU A 122 23.86 2.62 -18.82
C LEU A 122 25.30 3.10 -19.02
N ASP A 123 26.04 3.35 -17.93
CA ASP A 123 27.44 3.75 -18.03
C ASP A 123 28.27 2.69 -18.74
N VAL A 124 28.17 1.43 -18.31
CA VAL A 124 28.84 0.29 -18.95
C VAL A 124 28.43 0.12 -20.42
N LEU A 125 27.13 0.25 -20.72
CA LEU A 125 26.64 0.12 -22.09
C LEU A 125 27.18 1.20 -23.01
N VAL A 126 27.28 2.45 -22.56
CA VAL A 126 27.79 3.54 -23.40
C VAL A 126 29.28 3.36 -23.69
N PHE A 127 30.08 2.91 -22.72
CA PHE A 127 31.49 2.55 -23.02
C PHE A 127 31.60 1.41 -24.04
N ASN A 128 30.72 0.41 -23.94
CA ASN A 128 30.70 -0.71 -24.87
C ASN A 128 30.23 -0.31 -26.28
N GLN A 129 29.26 0.60 -26.40
CA GLN A 129 28.75 1.12 -27.68
C GLN A 129 29.82 1.81 -28.52
N TYR A 130 30.78 2.47 -27.86
CA TYR A 130 31.88 3.18 -28.52
C TYR A 130 33.21 2.42 -28.49
N ALA A 131 33.20 1.14 -28.10
CA ALA A 131 34.38 0.27 -28.04
C ALA A 131 35.58 0.90 -27.31
N GLN A 132 35.33 1.61 -26.20
CA GLN A 132 36.40 2.19 -25.37
C GLN A 132 36.81 1.25 -24.24
N GLU A 133 38.06 1.40 -23.78
CA GLU A 133 38.57 0.66 -22.62
C GLU A 133 37.82 1.08 -21.34
N ILE A 134 37.34 0.09 -20.58
CA ILE A 134 36.49 0.31 -19.42
C ILE A 134 37.38 0.62 -18.20
N ASP A 135 37.33 1.87 -17.74
CA ASP A 135 37.89 2.30 -16.46
C ASP A 135 36.90 2.02 -15.32
N TRP A 136 36.98 0.81 -14.76
CA TRP A 136 36.11 0.34 -13.66
C TRP A 136 36.11 1.27 -12.44
N PRO A 137 37.27 1.72 -11.90
CA PRO A 137 37.31 2.71 -10.83
C PRO A 137 36.49 3.97 -11.12
N ALA A 138 36.61 4.54 -12.32
CA ALA A 138 35.90 5.76 -12.67
C ALA A 138 34.37 5.57 -12.73
N ILE A 139 33.90 4.46 -13.30
CA ILE A 139 32.47 4.12 -13.39
C ILE A 139 31.87 3.91 -12.00
N VAL A 140 32.56 3.15 -11.14
CA VAL A 140 32.12 2.90 -9.76
C VAL A 140 32.09 4.21 -8.98
N GLN A 141 33.12 5.04 -9.07
CA GLN A 141 33.17 6.33 -8.40
C GLN A 141 32.02 7.25 -8.84
N ARG A 142 31.75 7.34 -10.15
CA ARG A 142 30.63 8.13 -10.68
C ARG A 142 29.28 7.63 -10.17
N THR A 143 29.08 6.32 -10.13
CA THR A 143 27.85 5.70 -9.62
C THR A 143 27.66 5.99 -8.13
N ILE A 144 28.74 5.91 -7.33
CA ILE A 144 28.70 6.24 -5.89
C ILE A 144 28.38 7.72 -5.67
N VAL A 145 28.91 8.63 -6.49
CA VAL A 145 28.62 10.07 -6.42
C VAL A 145 27.18 10.38 -6.87
N ALA A 146 26.67 9.68 -7.89
CA ALA A 146 25.32 9.86 -8.40
C ALA A 146 24.24 9.31 -7.44
N TYR A 147 24.54 8.23 -6.71
CA TYR A 147 23.61 7.58 -5.79
C TYR A 147 22.93 8.53 -4.77
N PRO A 148 23.66 9.32 -3.96
CA PRO A 148 23.02 10.22 -2.99
C PRO A 148 22.21 11.33 -3.65
N ILE A 149 22.61 11.77 -4.86
CA ILE A 149 21.88 12.78 -5.63
C ILE A 149 20.53 12.20 -6.08
N LEU A 150 20.54 11.00 -6.65
CA LEU A 150 19.33 10.31 -7.07
C LEU A 150 18.42 9.99 -5.88
N PHE A 151 18.98 9.51 -4.77
CA PHE A 151 18.23 9.28 -3.54
C PHE A 151 17.57 10.56 -3.03
N LEU A 152 18.28 11.69 -2.99
CA LEU A 152 17.73 12.97 -2.55
C LEU A 152 16.58 13.43 -3.46
N ILE A 153 16.77 13.36 -4.78
CA ILE A 153 15.74 13.76 -5.76
C ILE A 153 14.48 12.91 -5.58
N VAL A 154 14.63 11.58 -5.50
CA VAL A 154 13.51 10.66 -5.31
C VAL A 154 12.83 10.89 -3.96
N TYR A 155 13.61 11.01 -2.89
CA TYR A 155 13.09 11.22 -1.54
C TYR A 155 12.31 12.53 -1.41
N MET A 156 12.85 13.63 -1.94
CA MET A 156 12.14 14.90 -1.97
C MET A 156 10.82 14.81 -2.75
N MET A 157 10.77 13.98 -3.81
CA MET A 157 9.55 13.75 -4.58
C MET A 157 8.52 12.84 -3.90
N LYS A 158 8.97 11.93 -3.04
CA LYS A 158 8.10 11.05 -2.24
C LYS A 158 7.65 11.68 -0.93
N LEU A 159 8.22 12.83 -0.53
CA LEU A 159 7.79 13.56 0.66
C LEU A 159 6.31 13.96 0.57
N GLU A 160 5.62 13.95 1.71
CA GLU A 160 4.18 14.27 1.80
C GLU A 160 3.83 15.65 1.21
N MET A 161 4.79 16.58 1.24
CA MET A 161 4.69 17.90 0.64
C MET A 161 4.45 17.86 -0.88
N ALA A 162 5.12 16.96 -1.60
CA ALA A 162 4.92 16.75 -3.03
C ALA A 162 3.58 16.08 -3.32
N ASN A 163 3.11 15.22 -2.41
CA ASN A 163 1.81 14.55 -2.53
C ASN A 163 0.63 15.51 -2.34
N ARG A 164 0.81 16.64 -1.65
CA ARG A 164 -0.22 17.68 -1.51
C ARG A 164 -0.56 18.37 -2.83
N PHE A 165 0.43 18.56 -3.71
CA PHE A 165 0.26 19.21 -5.01
C PHE A 165 0.57 18.25 -6.15
N GLN A 166 -0.29 17.23 -6.30
CA GLN A 166 -0.15 16.18 -7.33
C GLN A 166 0.08 16.76 -8.74
N THR A 167 -0.61 17.84 -9.11
CA THR A 167 -0.47 18.45 -10.43
C THR A 167 0.91 19.07 -10.65
N LEU A 168 1.46 19.77 -9.64
CA LEU A 168 2.76 20.42 -9.74
C LEU A 168 3.88 19.39 -9.88
N ARG A 169 3.79 18.28 -9.13
CA ARG A 169 4.70 17.14 -9.28
C ARG A 169 4.70 16.60 -10.69
N GLN A 170 3.52 16.36 -11.27
CA GLN A 170 3.40 15.80 -12.61
C GLN A 170 3.94 16.76 -13.68
N LEU A 171 3.71 18.07 -13.53
CA LEU A 171 4.28 19.08 -14.42
C LEU A 171 5.81 19.17 -14.30
N PHE A 172 6.35 19.05 -13.08
CA PHE A 172 7.79 19.00 -12.86
C PHE A 172 8.41 17.76 -13.51
N CYS A 173 7.85 16.56 -13.29
CA CYS A 173 8.29 15.33 -13.94
C CYS A 173 8.19 15.43 -15.47
N LEU A 174 7.11 16.03 -16.00
CA LEU A 174 6.95 16.26 -17.43
C LEU A 174 8.06 17.18 -17.98
N ALA A 175 8.38 18.27 -17.29
CA ALA A 175 9.44 19.20 -17.68
C ALA A 175 10.83 18.55 -17.63
N VAL A 176 11.11 17.75 -16.59
CA VAL A 176 12.35 16.97 -16.48
C VAL A 176 12.43 15.94 -17.60
N ALA A 177 11.33 15.26 -17.93
CA ALA A 177 11.29 14.27 -18.99
C ALA A 177 11.62 14.89 -20.36
N ILE A 178 10.93 15.97 -20.73
CA ILE A 178 11.13 16.66 -22.00
C ILE A 178 12.53 17.27 -22.08
N SER A 179 13.00 17.93 -21.00
CA SER A 179 14.34 18.54 -21.02
C SER A 179 15.45 17.50 -21.10
N SER A 180 15.37 16.41 -20.34
CA SER A 180 16.35 15.33 -20.36
C SER A 180 16.33 14.57 -21.68
N GLY A 181 15.14 14.25 -22.22
CA GLY A 181 14.97 13.58 -23.51
C GLY A 181 15.52 14.40 -24.67
N CYS A 182 15.06 15.65 -24.83
CA CYS A 182 15.55 16.56 -25.87
C CYS A 182 17.07 16.79 -25.76
N TYR A 183 17.59 17.00 -24.54
CA TYR A 183 19.02 17.25 -24.35
C TYR A 183 19.86 16.00 -24.64
N MET A 184 19.39 14.80 -24.31
CA MET A 184 20.10 13.57 -24.65
C MET A 184 20.13 13.32 -26.15
N ILE A 185 19.03 13.59 -26.87
CA ILE A 185 18.98 13.53 -28.35
C ILE A 185 19.96 14.54 -28.95
N TYR A 186 19.96 15.78 -28.45
CA TYR A 186 20.87 16.83 -28.90
C TYR A 186 22.34 16.45 -28.63
N ALA A 187 22.63 15.94 -27.43
CA ALA A 187 23.98 15.56 -27.02
C ALA A 187 24.53 14.42 -27.87
N GLY A 188 23.72 13.39 -28.16
CA GLY A 188 24.11 12.29 -29.03
C GLY A 188 24.42 12.73 -30.47
N ASN A 189 23.74 13.76 -30.98
CA ASN A 189 23.93 14.26 -32.35
C ASN A 189 25.01 15.33 -32.51
N THR A 190 25.33 16.06 -31.45
CA THR A 190 26.16 17.26 -31.57
C THR A 190 27.53 17.11 -30.91
N TYR A 191 27.62 16.35 -29.81
CA TYR A 191 28.86 16.23 -29.06
C TYR A 191 29.68 15.03 -29.46
N ASP A 192 31.00 15.14 -29.25
CA ASP A 192 31.91 14.01 -29.39
C ASP A 192 31.62 12.92 -28.36
N TYR A 193 32.02 11.69 -28.70
CA TYR A 193 31.75 10.48 -27.92
C TYR A 193 32.11 10.60 -26.42
N PHE A 194 33.21 11.28 -26.06
CA PHE A 194 33.60 11.46 -24.66
C PHE A 194 32.60 12.28 -23.83
N ALA A 195 31.98 13.29 -24.45
CA ALA A 195 30.97 14.09 -23.77
C ALA A 195 29.67 13.27 -23.62
N VAL A 196 29.29 12.52 -24.66
CA VAL A 196 28.14 11.60 -24.61
C VAL A 196 28.32 10.54 -23.52
N MET A 197 29.50 9.93 -23.40
CA MET A 197 29.83 8.96 -22.33
C MET A 197 29.62 9.49 -20.92
N LYS A 198 29.93 10.76 -20.69
CA LYS A 198 29.80 11.37 -19.35
C LYS A 198 28.38 11.85 -19.04
N GLN A 199 27.64 12.26 -20.08
CA GLN A 199 26.34 12.91 -19.92
C GLN A 199 25.16 11.95 -20.10
N ALA A 200 25.24 10.99 -21.02
CA ALA A 200 24.14 10.10 -21.33
C ALA A 200 23.71 9.21 -20.15
N PRO A 201 24.61 8.61 -19.34
CA PRO A 201 24.19 7.78 -18.22
C PRO A 201 23.37 8.52 -17.15
N PRO A 202 23.76 9.71 -16.65
CA PRO A 202 22.94 10.44 -15.68
C PRO A 202 21.68 11.07 -16.30
N LEU A 203 21.71 11.55 -17.55
CA LEU A 203 20.52 12.08 -18.23
C LEU A 203 19.49 10.98 -18.51
N GLY A 204 19.95 9.83 -19.01
CA GLY A 204 19.12 8.67 -19.29
C GLY A 204 18.41 8.16 -18.04
N THR A 205 19.10 8.10 -16.89
CA THR A 205 18.44 7.70 -15.64
C THR A 205 17.43 8.72 -15.14
N LEU A 206 17.74 10.01 -15.22
CA LEU A 206 16.78 11.06 -14.87
C LEU A 206 15.55 11.03 -15.78
N TRP A 207 15.74 10.77 -17.08
CA TRP A 207 14.65 10.64 -18.03
C TRP A 207 13.77 9.43 -17.70
N ILE A 208 14.35 8.24 -17.51
CA ILE A 208 13.61 7.03 -17.13
C ILE A 208 12.84 7.23 -15.82
N TRP A 209 13.51 7.80 -14.80
CA TRP A 209 12.87 8.12 -13.53
C TRP A 209 11.65 9.04 -13.71
N SER A 210 11.80 10.12 -14.47
CA SER A 210 10.74 11.09 -14.70
C SER A 210 9.51 10.49 -15.40
N VAL A 211 9.72 9.52 -16.31
CA VAL A 211 8.64 8.79 -16.99
C VAL A 211 7.93 7.83 -16.06
N ILE A 212 8.66 7.12 -15.18
CA ILE A 212 8.08 6.15 -14.23
C ILE A 212 7.20 6.83 -13.18
N GLU A 213 7.56 8.02 -12.69
CA GLU A 213 6.81 8.73 -11.64
C GLU A 213 5.55 9.44 -12.19
N MET A 214 5.43 9.53 -13.50
CA MET A 214 4.39 10.29 -14.19
C MET A 214 3.19 9.42 -14.59
N LYS A 215 1.98 10.00 -14.61
CA LYS A 215 0.79 9.30 -15.10
C LYS A 215 0.91 9.04 -16.61
N LEU A 216 0.32 7.94 -17.05
CA LEU A 216 0.38 7.47 -18.45
C LEU A 216 0.12 8.57 -19.49
N GLY A 217 -0.88 9.42 -19.27
CA GLY A 217 -1.23 10.49 -20.21
C GLY A 217 -0.09 11.50 -20.41
N TYR A 218 0.54 11.95 -19.33
CA TYR A 218 1.66 12.90 -19.43
C TYR A 218 2.93 12.23 -19.99
N ALA A 219 3.15 10.93 -19.70
CA ALA A 219 4.25 10.15 -20.29
C ALA A 219 4.14 10.00 -21.80
N LEU A 220 2.93 9.80 -22.32
CA LEU A 220 2.70 9.80 -23.76
C LEU A 220 2.99 11.18 -24.36
N VAL A 221 2.58 12.26 -23.68
CA VAL A 221 2.86 13.62 -24.13
C VAL A 221 4.36 13.90 -24.18
N SER A 222 5.15 13.53 -23.16
CA SER A 222 6.60 13.76 -23.18
C SER A 222 7.27 13.04 -24.35
N ILE A 223 6.91 11.78 -24.59
CA ILE A 223 7.49 11.00 -25.69
C ILE A 223 7.13 11.61 -27.04
N VAL A 224 5.87 12.03 -27.24
CA VAL A 224 5.45 12.69 -28.48
C VAL A 224 6.24 13.99 -28.70
N VAL A 225 6.51 14.76 -27.64
CA VAL A 225 7.32 15.98 -27.72
C VAL A 225 8.78 15.64 -28.08
N ASP A 226 9.39 14.66 -27.43
CA ASP A 226 10.77 14.25 -27.69
C ASP A 226 10.95 13.72 -29.13
N VAL A 227 10.00 12.92 -29.61
CA VAL A 227 9.97 12.43 -31.01
C VAL A 227 9.73 13.59 -31.98
N GLY A 228 8.82 14.52 -31.67
CA GLY A 228 8.59 15.71 -32.47
C GLY A 228 9.85 16.58 -32.59
N PHE A 229 10.60 16.74 -31.50
CA PHE A 229 11.88 17.44 -31.48
C PHE A 229 12.94 16.75 -32.34
N LEU A 230 13.02 15.42 -32.29
CA LEU A 230 13.92 14.62 -33.12
C LEU A 230 13.63 14.83 -34.62
N LEU A 231 12.36 14.74 -35.00
CA LEU A 231 11.94 14.88 -36.39
C LEU A 231 12.13 16.32 -36.92
N TRP A 232 11.83 17.34 -36.11
CA TRP A 232 11.99 18.74 -36.52
C TRP A 232 13.47 19.07 -36.79
N ASN A 233 14.37 18.67 -35.90
CA ASN A 233 15.80 18.95 -36.10
C ASN A 233 16.48 18.05 -37.14
N GLY A 234 15.76 17.09 -37.73
CA GLY A 234 16.31 16.17 -38.73
C GLY A 234 17.40 15.26 -38.17
N TYR A 235 17.39 15.03 -36.85
CA TYR A 235 18.37 14.16 -36.20
C TYR A 235 18.14 12.70 -36.56
N THR A 236 19.23 11.96 -36.74
CA THR A 236 19.18 10.52 -37.00
C THR A 236 19.01 9.75 -35.70
N VAL A 237 18.27 8.64 -35.75
CA VAL A 237 18.21 7.68 -34.64
C VAL A 237 19.51 6.85 -34.70
N PHE A 238 20.31 6.93 -33.64
CA PHE A 238 21.56 6.19 -33.48
C PHE A 238 21.35 4.69 -33.27
#